data_AF-A0A956GP24-F1
#
_entry.id   AF-A0A956GP24-F1
#
_cell.length_a   1.000
_cell.length_b   1.000
_cell.length_c   1.000
_cell.angle_alpha   90.00
_cell.angle_beta   90.00
_cell.angle_gamma   90.00
#
_symmetry.space_group_name_H-M   'P 1'
#
loop_
_entity.id
_entity.type
_entity.pdbx_description
1 polymer ?
#
loop_
_entity_poly.entity_id
_entity_poly.type
_entity_poly.pdbx_seq_one_letter_code
_entity_poly.pdbx_strand_id
1 'polypeptide(L)'
;VPTNARVRLEYDGDAPPSHVVLRAQGGADVAVTIEGAWRGIQLVPMAPLAPSTTYEVVDDLVLGQPCGDGTGCVGDAVVVATFTTGAGADTTAPVLQGVVVTSTYYDNTGSSCDTPNQVTHAFHAAAIVDDEPDAWIRYEYFDDAGHFLVGPFRDLSLGHDCPGGGAGNDQPFIFYYHAADTFSVRAVDLAGNVEAVPHALVGQSCEDLTSAATPDAGPDASPRDGQDYGNDTPDAPGCCSTSGDGGPAGVAPLAGLVALALVRRRRRSVVNP
;
A
#
# COMPACT_ATOMS: atom_id res chain seq x y z
N VAL A 1 8.55 -14.17 15.11
CA VAL A 1 9.02 -14.08 13.71
C VAL A 1 9.68 -15.40 13.34
N PRO A 2 9.24 -16.09 12.30
CA PRO A 2 9.85 -17.35 11.86
C PRO A 2 11.27 -17.14 11.30
N THR A 3 12.06 -18.21 11.19
CA THR A 3 13.47 -18.10 10.73
C THR A 3 13.59 -17.82 9.23
N ASN A 4 12.56 -18.08 8.44
CA ASN A 4 12.48 -17.72 7.02
C ASN A 4 11.74 -16.40 6.78
N ALA A 5 11.46 -15.62 7.82
CA ALA A 5 10.78 -14.34 7.67
C ALA A 5 11.56 -13.38 6.77
N ARG A 6 10.82 -12.71 5.91
CA ARG A 6 11.24 -11.56 5.12
C ARG A 6 10.94 -10.30 5.92
N VAL A 7 11.81 -9.29 5.79
CA VAL A 7 11.64 -8.02 6.51
C VAL A 7 11.24 -6.94 5.52
N ARG A 8 10.04 -6.39 5.65
CA ARG A 8 9.57 -5.29 4.82
C ARG A 8 9.68 -3.96 5.55
N LEU A 9 10.14 -2.94 4.84
CA LEU A 9 10.16 -1.55 5.26
C LEU A 9 9.28 -0.76 4.30
N GLU A 10 8.29 -0.06 4.84
CA GLU A 10 7.38 0.80 4.10
C GLU A 10 7.80 2.26 4.33
N TYR A 11 7.91 3.02 3.24
CA TYR A 11 8.41 4.40 3.26
C TYR A 11 7.38 5.33 2.62
N ASP A 12 7.11 6.44 3.30
CA ASP A 12 6.39 7.57 2.72
C ASP A 12 7.39 8.46 1.96
N GLY A 13 7.72 8.08 0.73
CA GLY A 13 8.63 8.85 -0.12
C GLY A 13 8.89 8.21 -1.47
N ASP A 14 9.32 9.02 -2.44
CA ASP A 14 9.59 8.59 -3.82
C ASP A 14 10.98 7.96 -4.00
N ALA A 15 11.87 8.11 -3.00
CA ALA A 15 13.22 7.58 -3.04
C ALA A 15 13.36 6.37 -2.11
N PRO A 16 13.87 5.22 -2.61
CA PRO A 16 14.25 4.12 -1.72
C PRO A 16 15.44 4.54 -0.85
N PRO A 17 15.61 3.92 0.34
CA PRO A 17 16.79 4.11 1.17
C PRO A 17 18.08 3.78 0.40
N SER A 18 19.14 4.53 0.65
CA SER A 18 20.46 4.28 0.06
C SER A 18 21.19 3.13 0.75
N HIS A 19 20.91 2.88 2.03
CA HIS A 19 21.58 1.83 2.79
C HIS A 19 20.67 1.21 3.85
N VAL A 20 20.25 -0.03 3.60
CA VAL A 20 19.52 -0.85 4.57
C VAL A 20 20.24 -2.15 4.82
N VAL A 21 20.39 -2.49 6.10
CA VAL A 21 21.07 -3.69 6.56
C VAL A 21 20.21 -4.43 7.55
N LEU A 22 20.12 -5.75 7.37
CA LEU A 22 19.67 -6.67 8.40
C LEU A 22 20.91 -7.26 9.09
N ARG A 23 20.99 -7.21 10.41
CA ARG A 23 22.11 -7.82 11.15
C ARG A 23 21.65 -8.45 12.44
N ALA A 24 22.39 -9.46 12.92
CA ALA A 24 22.19 -9.93 14.29
C ALA A 24 22.61 -8.83 15.27
N GLN A 25 21.92 -8.70 16.40
CA GLN A 25 22.23 -7.68 17.40
C GLN A 25 23.68 -7.83 17.90
N GLY A 26 24.50 -6.80 17.65
CA GLY A 26 25.94 -6.81 17.95
C GLY A 26 26.78 -7.80 17.13
N GLY A 27 26.20 -8.39 16.07
CA GLY A 27 26.81 -9.38 15.20
C GLY A 27 27.11 -8.87 13.80
N ALA A 28 27.37 -9.81 12.89
CA ALA A 28 27.61 -9.53 11.48
C ALA A 28 26.29 -9.30 10.72
N ASP A 29 26.43 -8.67 9.56
CA ASP A 29 25.33 -8.45 8.61
C ASP A 29 24.85 -9.77 8.02
N VAL A 30 23.54 -9.86 7.82
CA VAL A 30 22.87 -10.96 7.14
C VAL A 30 22.90 -10.70 5.65
N ALA A 31 23.33 -11.70 4.87
CA ALA A 31 23.21 -11.63 3.42
C ALA A 31 21.73 -11.64 3.02
N VAL A 32 21.28 -10.56 2.38
CA VAL A 32 19.90 -10.38 1.91
C VAL A 32 19.89 -10.02 0.42
N THR A 33 18.83 -10.43 -0.27
CA THR A 33 18.43 -9.80 -1.53
C THR A 33 17.41 -8.72 -1.20
N ILE A 34 17.54 -7.55 -1.83
CA ILE A 34 16.56 -6.47 -1.70
C ILE A 34 15.59 -6.60 -2.87
N GLU A 35 14.33 -6.90 -2.54
CA GLU A 35 13.21 -6.92 -3.47
C GLU A 35 12.34 -5.68 -3.21
N GLY A 36 11.59 -5.22 -4.21
CA GLY A 36 10.59 -4.18 -4.01
C GLY A 36 10.54 -3.11 -5.10
N ALA A 37 9.39 -2.44 -5.16
CA ALA A 37 9.09 -1.28 -5.99
C ALA A 37 8.07 -0.42 -5.24
N TRP A 38 8.14 0.89 -5.47
CA TRP A 38 7.22 1.96 -5.03
C TRP A 38 6.68 1.83 -3.58
N ARG A 39 7.14 2.72 -2.68
CA ARG A 39 6.75 2.84 -1.24
C ARG A 39 7.21 1.73 -0.29
N GLY A 40 8.07 0.81 -0.73
CA GLY A 40 8.69 -0.12 0.21
C GLY A 40 9.77 -1.00 -0.39
N ILE A 41 10.63 -1.51 0.48
CA ILE A 41 11.61 -2.57 0.15
C ILE A 41 11.38 -3.77 1.04
N GLN A 42 11.78 -4.93 0.55
CA GLN A 42 11.73 -6.19 1.26
C GLN A 42 13.12 -6.81 1.26
N LEU A 43 13.67 -7.00 2.46
CA LEU A 43 14.91 -7.72 2.69
C LEU A 43 14.57 -9.20 2.78
N VAL A 44 15.07 -9.97 1.83
CA VAL A 44 14.89 -11.42 1.74
C VAL A 44 16.21 -12.09 2.14
N PRO A 45 16.31 -12.68 3.34
CA PRO A 45 17.50 -13.43 3.75
C PRO A 45 17.85 -14.52 2.74
N MET A 46 19.11 -14.55 2.29
CA MET A 46 19.60 -15.57 1.34
C MET A 46 19.77 -16.96 1.99
N ALA A 47 19.73 -17.00 3.32
CA ALA A 47 19.72 -18.21 4.12
C ALA A 47 18.75 -18.02 5.30
N PRO A 48 18.19 -19.11 5.87
CA PRO A 48 17.38 -19.01 7.07
C PRO A 48 18.11 -18.30 8.20
N LEU A 49 17.41 -17.42 8.89
CA LEU A 49 17.88 -16.73 10.08
C LEU A 49 18.12 -17.75 11.21
N ALA A 50 19.06 -17.44 12.11
CA ALA A 50 19.31 -18.27 13.27
C ALA A 50 18.10 -18.24 14.21
N PRO A 51 17.71 -19.37 14.83
CA PRO A 51 16.60 -19.41 15.78
C PRO A 51 16.93 -18.65 17.06
N SER A 52 15.90 -18.16 17.77
CA SER A 52 16.03 -17.47 19.07
C SER A 52 17.05 -16.32 19.07
N THR A 53 17.21 -15.66 17.93
CA THR A 53 18.23 -14.63 17.72
C THR A 53 17.54 -13.28 17.52
N THR A 54 18.05 -12.25 18.19
CA THR A 54 17.58 -10.87 17.99
C THR A 54 18.31 -10.24 16.82
N TYR A 55 17.53 -9.71 15.88
CA TYR A 55 18.00 -8.99 14.71
C TYR A 55 17.63 -7.51 14.81
N GLU A 56 18.47 -6.69 14.19
CA GLU A 56 18.31 -5.26 14.03
C GLU A 56 18.19 -4.95 12.54
N VAL A 57 17.24 -4.09 12.20
CA VAL A 57 17.17 -3.45 10.89
C VAL A 57 17.79 -2.08 11.05
N VAL A 58 18.82 -1.82 10.27
CA VAL A 58 19.58 -0.58 10.28
C VAL A 58 19.32 0.13 8.96
N ASP A 59 18.98 1.41 9.06
CA ASP A 59 18.68 2.27 7.91
C ASP A 59 19.40 3.60 8.10
N ASP A 60 19.87 4.20 7.01
CA ASP A 60 20.48 5.53 6.98
C ASP A 60 19.48 6.65 6.72
N LEU A 61 18.19 6.33 6.54
CA LEU A 61 17.15 7.34 6.40
C LEU A 61 16.90 8.12 7.71
N VAL A 62 16.95 9.44 7.60
CA VAL A 62 16.56 10.35 8.68
C VAL A 62 15.04 10.33 8.85
N LEU A 63 14.57 9.59 9.86
CA LEU A 63 13.15 9.52 10.20
C LEU A 63 12.56 10.92 10.43
N GLY A 64 11.46 11.23 9.73
CA GLY A 64 10.71 12.48 9.90
C GLY A 64 11.22 13.67 9.08
N GLN A 65 12.17 13.48 8.16
CA GLN A 65 12.50 14.47 7.14
C GLN A 65 11.90 14.09 5.79
N PRO A 66 11.19 15.00 5.11
CA PRO A 66 10.74 14.74 3.75
C PRO A 66 11.97 14.68 2.83
N CYS A 67 12.04 13.63 2.02
CA CYS A 67 13.08 13.49 0.99
C CYS A 67 12.72 14.37 -0.21
N GLY A 68 12.73 15.68 0.00
CA GLY A 68 12.55 16.68 -1.03
C GLY A 68 13.89 17.10 -1.65
N ASP A 69 13.83 17.57 -2.89
CA ASP A 69 14.81 18.38 -3.63
C ASP A 69 16.24 17.84 -3.93
N GLY A 70 16.52 16.57 -3.65
CA GLY A 70 17.74 15.92 -4.16
C GLY A 70 18.99 16.13 -3.30
N THR A 71 18.84 16.65 -2.08
CA THR A 71 19.92 16.69 -1.08
C THR A 71 20.02 15.43 -0.21
N GLY A 72 19.05 14.52 -0.34
CA GLY A 72 19.10 13.17 0.25
C GLY A 72 18.77 13.14 1.75
N CYS A 73 17.84 12.28 2.17
CA CYS A 73 17.50 12.01 3.57
C CYS A 73 18.55 11.15 4.30
N VAL A 74 19.81 11.24 3.91
CA VAL A 74 20.84 10.30 4.40
C VAL A 74 21.49 10.88 5.64
N GLY A 75 21.38 10.16 6.75
CA GLY A 75 21.99 10.48 8.03
C GLY A 75 22.88 9.35 8.54
N ASP A 76 23.18 9.38 9.83
CA ASP A 76 23.85 8.27 10.49
C ASP A 76 22.94 7.05 10.52
N ALA A 77 23.49 5.89 10.20
CA ALA A 77 22.76 4.63 10.24
C ALA A 77 22.22 4.34 11.66
N VAL A 78 20.90 4.24 11.79
CA VAL A 78 20.20 3.98 13.06
C VAL A 78 19.43 2.66 13.01
N VAL A 79 19.23 2.04 14.17
CA VAL A 79 18.35 0.89 14.29
C VAL A 79 16.90 1.36 14.20
N VAL A 80 16.22 1.04 13.10
CA VAL A 80 14.82 1.44 12.86
C VAL A 80 13.82 0.39 13.35
N ALA A 81 14.24 -0.88 13.42
CA ALA A 81 13.41 -1.96 13.94
C ALA A 81 14.27 -3.04 14.61
N THR A 82 13.66 -3.76 15.56
CA THR A 82 14.27 -4.95 16.18
C THR A 82 13.23 -6.06 16.28
N PHE A 83 13.66 -7.30 16.08
CA PHE A 83 12.79 -8.46 16.25
C PHE A 83 13.59 -9.68 16.71
N THR A 84 12.92 -10.65 17.32
CA THR A 84 13.53 -11.92 17.72
C THR A 84 12.88 -13.07 16.96
N THR A 85 13.71 -13.94 16.38
CA THR A 85 13.27 -15.14 15.68
C THR A 85 12.79 -16.22 16.64
N GLY A 86 11.84 -17.03 16.19
CA GLY A 86 11.32 -18.20 16.91
C GLY A 86 12.23 -19.43 16.79
N ALA A 87 11.64 -20.61 16.98
CA ALA A 87 12.37 -21.88 17.00
C ALA A 87 12.69 -22.43 15.60
N GLY A 88 11.96 -22.01 14.56
CA GLY A 88 12.14 -22.55 13.21
C GLY A 88 11.41 -21.75 12.14
N ALA A 89 11.45 -22.31 10.93
CA ALA A 89 10.78 -21.76 9.78
C ALA A 89 9.27 -21.96 9.91
N ASP A 90 8.53 -21.03 9.36
CA ASP A 90 7.11 -21.17 9.13
C ASP A 90 6.89 -21.71 7.71
N THR A 91 5.99 -22.67 7.60
CA THR A 91 5.64 -23.40 6.37
C THR A 91 4.14 -23.44 6.14
N THR A 92 3.36 -22.78 7.00
CA THR A 92 1.91 -22.69 6.89
C THR A 92 1.61 -21.55 5.93
N ALA A 93 0.90 -21.82 4.84
CA ALA A 93 0.47 -20.76 3.94
C ALA A 93 -0.87 -20.18 4.41
N PRO A 94 -1.10 -18.87 4.24
CA PRO A 94 -2.38 -18.26 4.55
C PRO A 94 -3.45 -18.74 3.58
N VAL A 95 -4.69 -18.79 4.05
CA VAL A 95 -5.86 -19.16 3.24
C VAL A 95 -6.95 -18.10 3.39
N LEU A 96 -7.35 -17.51 2.26
CA LEU A 96 -8.44 -16.54 2.24
C LEU A 96 -9.79 -17.25 2.18
N GLN A 97 -10.76 -16.72 2.94
CA GLN A 97 -12.11 -17.25 2.99
C GLN A 97 -13.14 -16.13 2.79
N GLY A 98 -14.21 -16.45 2.06
CA GLY A 98 -15.29 -15.51 1.80
C GLY A 98 -14.81 -14.26 1.06
N VAL A 99 -13.99 -14.45 0.03
CA VAL A 99 -13.45 -13.34 -0.76
C VAL A 99 -14.55 -12.72 -1.60
N VAL A 100 -14.70 -11.40 -1.50
CA VAL A 100 -15.65 -10.59 -2.25
C VAL A 100 -14.93 -9.39 -2.87
N VAL A 101 -15.46 -8.88 -3.97
CA VAL A 101 -14.98 -7.66 -4.62
C VAL A 101 -16.06 -6.59 -4.57
N THR A 102 -15.66 -5.38 -4.23
CA THR A 102 -16.49 -4.16 -4.25
C THR A 102 -15.97 -3.28 -5.36
N SER A 103 -16.87 -2.84 -6.25
CA SER A 103 -16.52 -1.94 -7.35
C SER A 103 -17.08 -0.55 -7.10
N THR A 104 -16.28 0.48 -7.36
CA THR A 104 -16.68 1.88 -7.19
C THR A 104 -16.51 2.61 -8.51
N TYR A 105 -17.58 3.24 -8.97
CA TYR A 105 -17.55 4.10 -10.15
C TYR A 105 -17.27 5.54 -9.75
N TYR A 106 -16.35 6.18 -10.45
CA TYR A 106 -16.02 7.58 -10.31
C TYR A 106 -16.50 8.31 -11.56
N ASP A 107 -17.57 9.08 -11.38
CA ASP A 107 -18.03 10.03 -12.38
C ASP A 107 -17.17 11.29 -12.28
N ASN A 108 -16.32 11.47 -13.28
CA ASN A 108 -15.44 12.62 -13.41
C ASN A 108 -16.02 13.65 -14.39
N THR A 109 -17.26 13.48 -14.85
CA THR A 109 -17.93 14.49 -15.67
C THR A 109 -18.10 15.78 -14.86
N GLY A 110 -17.49 16.88 -15.35
CA GLY A 110 -17.48 18.16 -14.65
C GLY A 110 -16.25 18.41 -13.77
N SER A 111 -15.30 17.47 -13.69
CA SER A 111 -13.96 17.77 -13.18
C SER A 111 -13.26 18.72 -14.17
N SER A 112 -12.66 19.79 -13.66
CA SER A 112 -11.88 20.75 -14.46
C SER A 112 -10.60 20.15 -15.04
N CYS A 113 -10.32 18.88 -14.74
CA CYS A 113 -9.10 18.17 -15.11
C CYS A 113 -9.29 17.20 -16.29
N ASP A 114 -10.47 17.20 -16.95
CA ASP A 114 -10.79 16.34 -18.09
C ASP A 114 -10.41 14.86 -17.87
N THR A 115 -10.56 14.37 -16.63
CA THR A 115 -10.19 13.00 -16.29
C THR A 115 -11.27 12.04 -16.77
N PRO A 116 -10.92 10.91 -17.41
CA PRO A 116 -11.91 9.92 -17.81
C PRO A 116 -12.67 9.41 -16.58
N ASN A 117 -13.92 8.99 -16.76
CA ASN A 117 -14.63 8.23 -15.74
C ASN A 117 -13.87 6.93 -15.47
N GLN A 118 -13.93 6.44 -14.23
CA GLN A 118 -13.12 5.31 -13.80
C GLN A 118 -13.94 4.31 -13.00
N VAL A 119 -13.49 3.07 -12.99
CA VAL A 119 -13.92 2.07 -12.03
C VAL A 119 -12.71 1.60 -11.22
N THR A 120 -12.92 1.40 -9.92
CA THR A 120 -11.95 0.73 -9.05
C THR A 120 -12.58 -0.50 -8.41
N HIS A 121 -11.75 -1.48 -8.13
CA HIS A 121 -12.09 -2.73 -7.48
C HIS A 121 -11.23 -2.87 -6.23
N ALA A 122 -11.90 -3.00 -5.09
CA ALA A 122 -11.30 -3.37 -3.82
C ALA A 122 -11.79 -4.77 -3.46
N PHE A 123 -10.89 -5.64 -3.02
CA PHE A 123 -11.28 -6.95 -2.53
C PHE A 123 -11.34 -6.94 -1.00
N HIS A 124 -12.16 -7.82 -0.44
CA HIS A 124 -12.25 -8.08 0.99
C HIS A 124 -12.35 -9.58 1.22
N ALA A 125 -11.61 -10.11 2.19
CA ALA A 125 -11.76 -11.48 2.67
C ALA A 125 -12.51 -11.46 4.01
N ALA A 126 -13.55 -12.27 4.14
CA ALA A 126 -14.31 -12.39 5.39
C ALA A 126 -13.49 -12.97 6.54
N ALA A 127 -12.53 -13.84 6.22
CA ALA A 127 -11.54 -14.35 7.16
C ALA A 127 -10.24 -14.70 6.43
N ILE A 128 -9.15 -14.65 7.19
CA ILE A 128 -7.84 -15.16 6.79
C ILE A 128 -7.48 -16.23 7.82
N VAL A 129 -7.17 -17.43 7.34
CA VAL A 129 -6.73 -18.53 8.21
C VAL A 129 -5.24 -18.70 8.02
N ASP A 130 -4.51 -18.41 9.10
CA ASP A 130 -3.06 -18.50 9.16
C ASP A 130 -2.61 -18.69 10.62
N ASP A 131 -1.35 -19.08 10.84
CA ASP A 131 -0.74 -19.09 12.18
C ASP A 131 -0.06 -17.76 12.53
N GLU A 132 0.00 -16.80 11.60
CA GLU A 132 0.32 -15.40 11.84
C GLU A 132 -0.95 -14.51 11.96
N PRO A 133 -0.84 -13.31 12.58
CA PRO A 133 -1.93 -12.34 12.60
C PRO A 133 -2.25 -11.76 11.21
N ASP A 134 -3.54 -11.54 10.91
CA ASP A 134 -4.03 -10.92 9.66
C ASP A 134 -3.31 -9.63 9.25
N ALA A 135 -2.83 -8.84 10.22
CA ALA A 135 -2.10 -7.60 9.96
C ALA A 135 -0.77 -7.81 9.20
N TRP A 136 -0.27 -9.04 9.17
CA TRP A 136 0.99 -9.41 8.54
C TRP A 136 0.81 -10.06 7.18
N ILE A 137 -0.41 -10.49 6.86
CA ILE A 137 -0.75 -11.04 5.56
C ILE A 137 -0.79 -9.92 4.51
N ARG A 138 -0.31 -10.25 3.31
CA ARG A 138 -0.24 -9.38 2.14
C ARG A 138 -0.75 -10.14 0.92
N TYR A 139 -0.97 -9.41 -0.17
CA TYR A 139 -1.66 -9.93 -1.33
C TYR A 139 -0.89 -9.68 -2.62
N GLU A 140 -0.72 -10.74 -3.40
CA GLU A 140 -0.25 -10.67 -4.79
C GLU A 140 -1.45 -10.65 -5.72
N TYR A 141 -1.40 -9.76 -6.71
CA TYR A 141 -2.46 -9.55 -7.69
C TYR A 141 -1.98 -9.98 -9.07
N PHE A 142 -2.86 -10.64 -9.80
CA PHE A 142 -2.59 -11.16 -11.14
C PHE A 142 -3.73 -10.76 -12.10
N ASP A 143 -3.41 -10.61 -13.38
CA ASP A 143 -4.42 -10.43 -14.42
C ASP A 143 -5.22 -11.73 -14.66
N ASP A 144 -6.18 -11.67 -15.58
CA ASP A 144 -7.02 -12.80 -15.98
C ASP A 144 -6.22 -13.92 -16.67
N ALA A 145 -5.08 -13.59 -17.28
CA ALA A 145 -4.13 -14.54 -17.85
C ALA A 145 -3.16 -15.15 -16.81
N GLY A 146 -3.19 -14.66 -15.56
CA GLY A 146 -2.34 -15.09 -14.47
C GLY A 146 -0.95 -14.47 -14.47
N HIS A 147 -0.71 -13.39 -15.23
CA HIS A 147 0.51 -12.60 -15.13
C HIS A 147 0.48 -11.76 -13.86
N PHE A 148 1.62 -11.66 -13.19
CA PHE A 148 1.77 -10.82 -12.01
C PHE A 148 1.56 -9.34 -12.36
N LEU A 149 0.63 -8.69 -11.67
CA LEU A 149 0.39 -7.26 -11.79
C LEU A 149 1.23 -6.50 -10.78
N VAL A 150 1.05 -6.81 -9.50
CA VAL A 150 1.53 -6.00 -8.38
C VAL A 150 1.41 -6.79 -7.08
N GLY A 151 2.29 -6.52 -6.11
CA GLY A 151 2.29 -7.24 -4.84
C GLY A 151 3.68 -7.39 -4.21
N PRO A 152 3.75 -7.87 -2.96
CA PRO A 152 2.62 -8.11 -2.07
C PRO A 152 2.20 -6.83 -1.30
N PHE A 153 0.91 -6.49 -1.29
CA PHE A 153 0.34 -5.31 -0.59
C PHE A 153 -0.83 -5.69 0.31
N ARG A 154 -1.09 -4.93 1.39
CA ARG A 154 -2.22 -5.21 2.30
C ARG A 154 -3.53 -4.65 1.77
N ASP A 155 -3.53 -3.39 1.35
CA ASP A 155 -4.73 -2.71 0.89
C ASP A 155 -4.39 -2.08 -0.45
N LEU A 156 -4.88 -2.68 -1.53
CA LEU A 156 -4.73 -2.15 -2.87
C LEU A 156 -6.07 -2.17 -3.57
N SER A 157 -6.43 -1.04 -4.16
CA SER A 157 -7.51 -0.96 -5.13
C SER A 157 -6.90 -0.95 -6.52
N LEU A 158 -7.38 -1.84 -7.36
CA LEU A 158 -7.03 -1.91 -8.77
C LEU A 158 -8.09 -1.11 -9.54
N GLY A 159 -7.72 -0.34 -10.56
CA GLY A 159 -8.73 0.37 -11.36
C GLY A 159 -8.36 0.55 -12.82
N HIS A 160 -9.34 0.99 -13.61
CA HIS A 160 -9.14 1.45 -14.97
C HIS A 160 -10.14 2.51 -15.39
N ASP A 161 -9.77 3.17 -16.49
CA ASP A 161 -10.64 4.11 -17.18
C ASP A 161 -11.81 3.40 -17.86
N CYS A 162 -12.94 4.08 -17.87
CA CYS A 162 -14.14 3.66 -18.57
C CYS A 162 -14.04 4.02 -20.06
N PRO A 163 -14.52 3.14 -20.97
CA PRO A 163 -14.59 3.44 -22.39
C PRO A 163 -15.34 4.76 -22.64
N GLY A 164 -14.79 5.63 -23.48
CA GLY A 164 -15.41 6.90 -23.86
C GLY A 164 -15.01 8.11 -23.00
N GLY A 165 -14.25 7.91 -21.92
CA GLY A 165 -13.47 9.00 -21.33
C GLY A 165 -12.40 9.46 -22.32
N GLY A 166 -12.26 10.77 -22.53
CA GLY A 166 -11.17 11.30 -23.35
C GLY A 166 -9.83 10.73 -22.87
N ALA A 167 -8.91 10.48 -23.79
CA ALA A 167 -7.55 10.05 -23.47
C ALA A 167 -6.81 11.18 -22.73
N GLY A 168 -7.13 11.33 -21.44
CA GLY A 168 -6.51 12.24 -20.51
C GLY A 168 -5.30 11.54 -19.92
N ASN A 169 -4.13 11.94 -20.41
CA ASN A 169 -2.83 11.38 -20.07
C ASN A 169 -2.57 11.39 -18.56
N ASP A 170 -1.95 10.31 -18.06
CA ASP A 170 -1.18 10.20 -16.81
C ASP A 170 -1.72 11.00 -15.61
N GLN A 171 -2.79 10.51 -14.97
CA GLN A 171 -3.13 10.99 -13.64
C GLN A 171 -2.34 10.19 -12.57
N PRO A 172 -1.72 10.87 -11.59
CA PRO A 172 -1.00 10.25 -10.49
C PRO A 172 -1.98 9.80 -9.39
N PHE A 173 -2.80 8.80 -9.67
CA PHE A 173 -3.66 8.22 -8.63
C PHE A 173 -2.97 7.10 -7.85
N ILE A 174 -3.45 6.89 -6.63
CA ILE A 174 -2.99 5.88 -5.65
C ILE A 174 -3.39 4.45 -6.08
N PHE A 175 -4.00 4.29 -7.27
CA PHE A 175 -4.51 3.03 -7.80
C PHE A 175 -3.51 2.40 -8.75
N TYR A 176 -3.44 1.07 -8.73
CA TYR A 176 -2.68 0.35 -9.77
C TYR A 176 -3.59 0.17 -10.98
N TYR A 177 -3.19 0.76 -12.11
CA TYR A 177 -3.93 0.67 -13.35
C TYR A 177 -3.83 -0.75 -13.94
N HIS A 178 -4.97 -1.39 -14.20
CA HIS A 178 -5.05 -2.70 -14.87
C HIS A 178 -6.23 -2.70 -15.85
N ALA A 179 -6.08 -3.28 -17.04
CA ALA A 179 -7.04 -3.06 -18.11
C ALA A 179 -8.35 -3.88 -18.06
N ALA A 180 -8.70 -4.55 -16.96
CA ALA A 180 -9.76 -5.56 -16.97
C ALA A 180 -10.53 -5.70 -15.65
N ASP A 181 -11.85 -5.87 -15.70
CA ASP A 181 -12.71 -6.11 -14.53
C ASP A 181 -12.46 -7.47 -13.83
N THR A 182 -11.64 -8.34 -14.44
CA THR A 182 -11.29 -9.66 -13.90
C THR A 182 -9.83 -9.70 -13.49
N PHE A 183 -9.55 -10.19 -12.29
CA PHE A 183 -8.21 -10.37 -11.74
C PHE A 183 -8.21 -11.53 -10.75
N SER A 184 -7.03 -11.93 -10.26
CA SER A 184 -6.95 -12.89 -9.17
C SER A 184 -6.01 -12.45 -8.06
N VAL A 185 -6.26 -12.95 -6.86
CA VAL A 185 -5.51 -12.61 -5.65
C VAL A 185 -5.01 -13.86 -4.93
N ARG A 186 -3.83 -13.78 -4.33
CA ARG A 186 -3.27 -14.79 -3.40
C ARG A 186 -2.75 -14.12 -2.15
N ALA A 187 -2.97 -14.74 -1.00
CA ALA A 187 -2.34 -14.32 0.24
C ALA A 187 -0.87 -14.79 0.34
N VAL A 188 -0.04 -13.97 0.98
CA VAL A 188 1.37 -14.22 1.30
C VAL A 188 1.64 -13.77 2.73
N ASP A 189 2.29 -14.60 3.53
CA ASP A 189 2.68 -14.30 4.91
C ASP A 189 4.09 -13.67 5.00
N LEU A 190 4.61 -13.45 6.22
CA LEU A 190 5.97 -12.92 6.40
C LEU A 190 7.06 -13.92 6.06
N ALA A 191 6.79 -15.21 6.19
CA ALA A 191 7.70 -16.28 5.82
C ALA A 191 7.83 -16.46 4.29
N GLY A 192 6.95 -15.80 3.53
CA GLY A 192 6.84 -15.92 2.08
C GLY A 192 6.13 -17.20 1.64
N ASN A 193 5.37 -17.86 2.51
CA ASN A 193 4.46 -18.91 2.07
C ASN A 193 3.30 -18.27 1.33
N VAL A 194 2.94 -18.86 0.20
CA VAL A 194 1.93 -18.33 -0.71
C VAL A 194 0.72 -19.25 -0.70
N GLU A 195 -0.47 -18.67 -0.64
CA GLU A 195 -1.73 -19.39 -0.81
C GLU A 195 -1.69 -20.21 -2.10
N ALA A 196 -1.95 -21.52 -1.98
CA ALA A 196 -1.77 -22.45 -3.09
C ALA A 196 -2.73 -22.21 -4.26
N VAL A 197 -3.94 -21.71 -3.96
CA VAL A 197 -5.01 -21.52 -4.95
C VAL A 197 -5.40 -20.04 -4.99
N PRO A 198 -5.21 -19.33 -6.12
CA PRO A 198 -5.69 -17.97 -6.26
C PRO A 198 -7.21 -17.89 -6.27
N HIS A 199 -7.74 -16.78 -5.74
CA HIS A 199 -9.15 -16.43 -5.85
C HIS A 199 -9.34 -15.56 -7.09
N ALA A 200 -10.09 -16.07 -8.07
CA ALA A 200 -10.52 -15.27 -9.22
C ALA A 200 -11.66 -14.33 -8.81
N LEU A 201 -11.53 -13.06 -9.16
CA LEU A 201 -12.44 -11.98 -8.79
C LEU A 201 -12.93 -11.30 -10.05
N VAL A 202 -14.22 -10.95 -10.06
CA VAL A 202 -14.88 -10.26 -11.16
C VAL A 202 -15.59 -9.05 -10.58
N GLY A 203 -15.02 -7.88 -10.84
CA GLY A 203 -15.63 -6.58 -10.53
C GLY A 203 -16.82 -6.28 -11.43
N GLN A 204 -17.54 -5.21 -11.09
CA GLN A 204 -18.58 -4.65 -11.96
C GLN A 204 -17.93 -3.71 -12.95
N SER A 205 -18.34 -3.80 -14.22
CA SER A 205 -17.84 -2.92 -15.26
C SER A 205 -18.38 -1.50 -15.11
N CYS A 206 -17.78 -0.56 -15.84
CA CYS A 206 -18.31 0.80 -15.98
C CYS A 206 -19.76 0.83 -16.49
N GLU A 207 -20.13 -0.08 -17.40
CA GLU A 207 -21.49 -0.18 -17.94
C GLU A 207 -22.48 -0.65 -16.87
N ASP A 208 -22.09 -1.63 -16.05
CA ASP A 208 -22.92 -2.15 -14.96
C ASP A 208 -23.23 -1.06 -13.93
N LEU A 209 -22.21 -0.27 -13.56
CA LEU A 209 -22.32 0.75 -12.52
C LEU A 209 -23.08 2.00 -12.99
N THR A 210 -22.93 2.40 -14.25
CA THR A 210 -23.68 3.54 -14.82
C THR A 210 -25.15 3.20 -15.07
N SER A 211 -25.46 1.97 -15.48
CA SER A 211 -26.83 1.52 -15.70
C SER A 211 -27.63 1.38 -14.39
N ALA A 212 -26.96 1.03 -13.29
CA ALA A 212 -27.58 1.00 -11.96
C ALA A 212 -27.88 2.40 -11.41
N ALA A 213 -27.17 3.42 -11.89
CA ALA A 213 -27.29 4.80 -11.40
C ALA A 213 -28.45 5.59 -12.04
N THR A 214 -29.02 5.13 -13.17
CA THR A 214 -30.29 5.69 -13.66
C THR A 214 -31.42 5.23 -12.76
N PRO A 215 -31.98 6.08 -11.87
CA PRO A 215 -33.26 5.75 -11.26
C PRO A 215 -34.24 5.69 -12.43
N ASP A 216 -35.03 4.63 -12.51
CA ASP A 216 -36.12 4.48 -13.47
C ASP A 216 -36.85 5.83 -13.55
N ALA A 217 -36.60 6.58 -14.62
CA ALA A 217 -37.20 7.87 -14.84
C ALA A 217 -38.64 7.56 -15.21
N GLY A 218 -39.46 7.32 -14.18
CA GLY A 218 -40.90 7.26 -14.33
C GLY A 218 -41.32 8.46 -15.19
N PRO A 219 -42.27 8.28 -16.13
CA PRO A 219 -42.53 9.22 -17.22
C PRO A 219 -43.11 10.59 -16.81
N ASP A 220 -42.84 11.10 -15.60
CA ASP A 220 -43.49 12.28 -15.04
C ASP A 220 -42.57 13.20 -14.20
N ALA A 221 -41.25 13.20 -14.44
CA ALA A 221 -40.38 14.24 -13.88
C ALA A 221 -40.35 15.48 -14.79
N SER A 222 -41.17 16.47 -14.43
CA SER A 222 -41.11 17.84 -14.96
C SER A 222 -39.68 18.41 -14.98
N PRO A 223 -39.36 19.33 -15.91
CA PRO A 223 -38.04 19.92 -16.01
C PRO A 223 -37.72 20.67 -14.70
N ARG A 224 -36.66 20.26 -14.00
CA ARG A 224 -36.11 21.07 -12.92
C ARG A 224 -35.35 22.23 -13.54
N ASP A 225 -35.95 23.41 -13.41
CA ASP A 225 -35.29 24.70 -13.58
C ASP A 225 -33.99 24.76 -12.77
N GLY A 226 -32.99 25.41 -13.35
CA GLY A 226 -31.66 25.57 -12.80
C GLY A 226 -31.66 26.12 -11.38
N GLN A 227 -31.03 25.38 -10.48
CA GLN A 227 -30.40 25.95 -9.31
C GLN A 227 -28.90 25.71 -9.43
N ASP A 228 -28.31 26.69 -10.10
CA ASP A 228 -26.94 27.13 -10.00
C ASP A 228 -26.59 27.30 -8.51
N TYR A 229 -25.89 26.32 -7.94
CA TYR A 229 -25.18 26.53 -6.68
C TYR A 229 -23.94 27.35 -7.01
N GLY A 230 -24.13 28.67 -6.98
CA GLY A 230 -23.05 29.64 -7.11
C GLY A 230 -21.92 29.31 -6.15
N ASN A 231 -20.83 28.81 -6.70
CA ASN A 231 -19.53 28.83 -6.07
C ASN A 231 -18.69 29.88 -6.79
N ASP A 232 -19.03 31.15 -6.57
CA ASP A 232 -18.12 32.27 -6.78
C ASP A 232 -16.98 32.16 -5.77
N THR A 233 -15.95 31.40 -6.13
CA THR A 233 -14.59 31.57 -5.58
C THR A 233 -13.65 32.00 -6.70
N PRO A 234 -12.84 33.05 -6.48
CA PRO A 234 -12.05 33.70 -7.52
C PRO A 234 -10.86 32.83 -7.93
N ASP A 235 -10.62 32.71 -9.24
CA ASP A 235 -9.38 32.29 -9.90
C ASP A 235 -8.59 31.20 -9.16
N ALA A 236 -9.08 29.95 -9.23
CA ALA A 236 -8.25 28.79 -8.92
C ALA A 236 -7.12 28.67 -9.96
N PRO A 237 -5.84 28.69 -9.57
CA PRO A 237 -4.73 28.51 -10.50
C PRO A 237 -4.82 27.14 -11.17
N GLY A 238 -4.63 27.13 -12.49
CA GLY A 238 -4.92 25.99 -13.38
C GLY A 238 -4.33 24.66 -12.91
N CYS A 239 -5.19 23.64 -12.89
CA CYS A 239 -4.91 22.28 -12.43
C CYS A 239 -3.91 21.46 -13.29
N CYS A 240 -3.11 22.11 -14.14
CA CYS A 240 -2.11 21.45 -14.98
C CYS A 240 -0.70 22.03 -14.86
N SER A 241 -0.43 22.98 -13.96
CA SER A 241 0.93 23.44 -13.72
C SER A 241 1.62 22.60 -12.65
N THR A 242 2.49 21.69 -13.09
CA THR A 242 3.60 21.18 -12.29
C THR A 242 4.56 22.35 -11.99
N SER A 243 4.26 23.13 -10.97
CA SER A 243 5.21 24.08 -10.39
C SER A 243 5.37 23.72 -8.92
N GLY A 244 6.47 23.01 -8.65
CA GLY A 244 6.94 22.82 -7.29
C GLY A 244 7.28 24.17 -6.68
N ASP A 245 6.75 24.42 -5.49
CA ASP A 245 7.30 25.37 -4.53
C ASP A 245 6.79 24.96 -3.14
N GLY A 246 7.73 24.76 -2.22
CA GLY A 246 7.44 24.29 -0.86
C GLY A 246 6.71 25.32 -0.01
N GLY A 247 5.79 24.83 0.83
CA GLY A 247 5.13 25.61 1.89
C GLY A 247 4.22 24.74 2.76
N PRO A 248 4.09 25.01 4.08
CA PRO A 248 4.00 23.95 5.08
C PRO A 248 2.59 23.62 5.61
N ALA A 249 2.46 22.34 6.00
CA ALA A 249 1.67 21.77 7.09
C ALA A 249 0.17 22.09 7.25
N GLY A 250 -0.62 21.01 7.28
CA GLY A 250 -1.55 20.82 8.38
C GLY A 250 -2.88 20.17 8.02
N VAL A 251 -2.95 18.83 8.06
CA VAL A 251 -3.93 18.10 8.87
C VAL A 251 -3.32 16.73 9.18
N ALA A 252 -3.11 16.42 10.46
CA ALA A 252 -2.62 15.12 10.89
C ALA A 252 -3.80 14.14 11.05
N PRO A 253 -3.76 12.95 10.43
CA PRO A 253 -4.42 11.78 10.97
C PRO A 253 -3.41 10.93 11.75
N LEU A 254 -3.92 10.29 12.80
CA LEU A 254 -3.18 9.53 13.79
C LEU A 254 -2.22 8.50 13.20
N ALA A 255 -0.96 8.57 13.63
CA ALA A 255 0.03 7.52 13.47
C ALA A 255 -0.46 6.21 14.11
N GLY A 256 -0.85 5.24 13.27
CA GLY A 256 -1.07 3.86 13.68
C GLY A 256 0.23 3.09 13.68
N LEU A 257 1.14 3.40 14.61
CA LEU A 257 2.35 2.61 14.82
C LEU A 257 1.98 1.33 15.61
N VAL A 258 1.73 0.23 14.92
CA VAL A 258 1.69 -1.10 15.56
C VAL A 258 3.12 -1.62 15.67
N ALA A 259 3.86 -1.05 16.61
CA ALA A 259 5.01 -1.71 17.22
C ALA A 259 4.64 -2.00 18.67
N LEU A 260 4.08 -3.17 18.95
CA LEU A 260 3.86 -3.60 20.32
C LEU A 260 4.95 -4.58 20.78
N ALA A 261 6.12 -4.01 21.11
CA ALA A 261 7.07 -4.61 22.03
C ALA A 261 7.28 -3.62 23.20
N LEU A 262 6.51 -3.81 24.27
CA LEU A 262 6.55 -2.95 25.45
C LEU A 262 7.79 -3.26 26.30
N VAL A 263 8.86 -2.46 26.19
CA VAL A 263 9.95 -2.46 27.18
C VAL A 263 10.11 -1.07 27.78
N ARG A 264 9.46 -0.84 28.92
CA ARG A 264 9.70 0.31 29.81
C ARG A 264 11.12 0.23 30.37
N ARG A 265 12.05 1.07 29.88
CA ARG A 265 13.33 1.30 30.56
C ARG A 265 13.19 2.48 31.53
N ARG A 266 12.99 2.18 32.82
CA ARG A 266 13.16 3.18 33.90
C ARG A 266 14.64 3.59 33.94
N ARG A 267 14.96 4.84 33.59
CA ARG A 267 16.25 5.45 33.93
C ARG A 267 16.29 5.62 35.46
N ARG A 268 17.12 4.83 36.15
CA ARG A 268 17.69 5.24 37.43
C ARG A 268 18.98 6.00 37.12
N SER A 269 18.97 7.31 37.31
CA SER A 269 20.20 8.09 37.47
C SER A 269 20.91 7.60 38.72
N VAL A 270 22.17 7.21 38.57
CA VAL A 270 23.15 7.28 39.66
C VAL A 270 24.07 8.43 39.31
N VAL A 271 24.02 9.48 40.13
CA VAL A 271 24.94 10.62 40.13
C VAL A 271 25.96 10.36 41.25
N ASN A 272 27.24 10.25 40.85
CA ASN A 272 28.54 10.56 41.49
C ASN A 272 28.74 10.48 43.03
N PRO A 273 30.00 10.41 43.53
CA PRO A 273 31.30 10.24 42.88
C PRO A 273 31.99 8.89 43.20
#